data_AF-A0A977L888-F1
#
_entry.id   AF-A0A977L888-F1
#
_cell.length_a   1.000
_cell.length_b   1.000
_cell.length_c   1.000
_cell.angle_alpha   90.00
_cell.angle_beta   90.00
_cell.angle_gamma   90.00
#
_symmetry.space_group_name_H-M   'P 1'
#
loop_
_entity.id
_entity.type
_entity.pdbx_description
1 polymer ?
#
loop_
_entity_poly.entity_id
_entity_poly.type
_entity_poly.pdbx_seq_one_letter_code
_entity_poly.pdbx_strand_id
1 'polypeptide(L)'
;MEKIIVTLPSLPTFFSQKHTVLIHGMGGQTKLFYRTLRTEKSLDLLWTDFSSNSWWTFLLSFVPGQSGLVQVIDRHRIDSLFLDIGSQSTAGLYFVPNHKTNEILKDVVQNRDQADIASILTGENDYFLLTVNFDTEYEVNSDKFYRQFIYGDNLNSEIRDVLLEAD
;
A
#
# COMPACT_ATOMS: atom_id res chain seq x y z
N MET A 1 3.60 10.97 -8.03
CA MET A 1 2.73 9.96 -7.38
C MET A 1 1.38 9.86 -8.09
N GLU A 2 0.65 10.98 -8.23
CA GLU A 2 -0.64 11.03 -8.95
C GLU A 2 -0.58 10.41 -10.36
N LYS A 3 0.46 10.74 -11.15
CA LYS A 3 0.68 10.13 -12.47
C LYS A 3 0.77 8.60 -12.42
N ILE A 4 1.45 8.01 -11.43
CA ILE A 4 1.58 6.54 -11.29
C ILE A 4 0.19 5.93 -11.11
N ILE A 5 -0.53 6.38 -10.08
CA ILE A 5 -1.80 5.77 -9.67
C ILE A 5 -2.92 6.00 -10.68
N VAL A 6 -2.86 7.10 -11.45
CA VAL A 6 -3.78 7.38 -12.55
C VAL A 6 -3.45 6.56 -13.80
N THR A 7 -2.16 6.30 -14.06
CA THR A 7 -1.74 5.62 -15.30
C THR A 7 -1.80 4.10 -15.19
N LEU A 8 -1.47 3.52 -14.03
CA LEU A 8 -1.47 2.06 -13.83
C LEU A 8 -2.77 1.36 -14.27
N PRO A 9 -3.98 1.86 -13.98
CA PRO A 9 -5.24 1.29 -14.44
C PRO A 9 -5.45 1.25 -15.96
N SER A 10 -4.65 1.97 -16.73
CA SER A 10 -4.72 1.95 -18.19
C SER A 10 -3.86 0.84 -18.82
N LEU A 11 -2.96 0.23 -18.04
CA LEU A 11 -2.05 -0.80 -18.51
C LEU A 11 -2.70 -2.19 -18.43
N PRO A 12 -2.86 -2.93 -19.54
CA PRO A 12 -3.40 -4.29 -19.50
C PRO A 12 -2.59 -5.23 -18.60
N THR A 13 -1.28 -5.02 -18.53
CA THR A 13 -0.34 -5.78 -17.70
C THR A 13 -0.61 -5.61 -16.21
N PHE A 14 -1.14 -4.46 -15.78
CA PHE A 14 -1.59 -4.23 -14.41
C PHE A 14 -2.82 -5.06 -14.02
N PHE A 15 -3.53 -5.68 -14.97
CA PHE A 15 -4.64 -6.61 -14.73
C PHE A 15 -4.22 -8.09 -14.77
N SER A 16 -2.92 -8.35 -14.64
CA SER A 16 -2.37 -9.71 -14.60
C SER A 16 -3.07 -10.57 -13.54
N GLN A 17 -3.55 -11.74 -13.95
CA GLN A 17 -4.14 -12.75 -13.07
C GLN A 17 -3.10 -13.46 -12.18
N LYS A 18 -1.81 -13.26 -12.44
CA LYS A 18 -0.71 -13.85 -11.66
C LYS A 18 -0.31 -13.00 -10.45
N HIS A 19 -0.82 -11.77 -10.38
CA HIS A 19 -0.45 -10.81 -9.36
C HIS A 19 -1.66 -10.34 -8.56
N THR A 20 -1.43 -10.07 -7.29
CA THR A 20 -2.35 -9.39 -6.39
C THR A 20 -1.91 -7.94 -6.27
N VAL A 21 -2.88 -7.02 -6.26
CA VAL A 21 -2.65 -5.62 -5.89
C VAL A 21 -3.11 -5.43 -4.45
N LEU A 22 -2.22 -4.95 -3.60
CA LEU A 22 -2.48 -4.70 -2.19
C LEU A 22 -2.25 -3.22 -1.88
N ILE A 23 -3.06 -2.68 -0.96
CA ILE A 23 -2.78 -1.40 -0.32
C ILE A 23 -2.63 -1.63 1.18
N HIS A 24 -1.55 -1.12 1.76
CA HIS A 24 -1.26 -1.18 3.18
C HIS A 24 -1.30 0.23 3.77
N GLY A 25 -2.34 0.56 4.53
CA GLY A 25 -2.36 1.75 5.37
C GLY A 25 -1.56 1.49 6.64
N MET A 26 -0.49 2.26 6.86
CA MET A 26 0.49 2.03 7.93
C MET A 26 0.20 2.84 9.21
N GLY A 27 -0.99 3.44 9.33
CA GLY A 27 -1.39 4.19 10.52
C GLY A 27 -2.24 5.42 10.17
N GLY A 28 -2.76 6.10 11.19
CA GLY A 28 -3.53 7.34 11.05
C GLY A 28 -5.01 7.15 10.73
N GLN A 29 -5.41 6.05 10.06
CA GLN A 29 -6.82 5.83 9.71
C GLN A 29 -7.70 5.51 10.93
N THR A 30 -8.97 5.88 10.91
CA THR A 30 -9.89 5.57 12.01
C THR A 30 -10.50 4.17 11.91
N LYS A 31 -11.03 3.65 13.04
CA LYS A 31 -11.84 2.43 13.02
C LYS A 31 -13.09 2.53 12.15
N LEU A 32 -13.68 3.72 12.07
CA LEU A 32 -14.84 3.96 11.21
C LEU A 32 -14.45 3.86 9.73
N PHE A 33 -13.28 4.36 9.36
CA PHE A 33 -12.75 4.27 8.00
C PHE A 33 -12.67 2.82 7.51
N TYR A 34 -11.99 1.93 8.24
CA TYR A 34 -11.90 0.51 7.83
C TYR A 34 -13.25 -0.23 7.90
N ARG A 35 -14.17 0.19 8.78
CA ARG A 35 -15.56 -0.34 8.79
C ARG A 35 -16.29 0.02 7.50
N THR A 36 -16.12 1.24 6.99
CA THR A 36 -16.69 1.65 5.70
C THR A 36 -16.05 0.89 4.55
N LEU A 37 -14.71 0.78 4.54
CA LEU A 37 -13.99 0.01 3.50
C LEU A 37 -14.45 -1.45 3.43
N ARG A 38 -14.78 -2.08 4.56
CA ARG A 38 -15.29 -3.46 4.59
C ARG A 38 -16.60 -3.66 3.81
N THR A 39 -17.33 -2.58 3.54
CA THR A 39 -18.59 -2.62 2.76
C THR A 39 -18.39 -2.34 1.27
N GLU A 40 -17.21 -1.87 0.87
CA GLU A 40 -16.86 -1.60 -0.52
C GLU A 40 -16.64 -2.89 -1.29
N LYS A 41 -17.24 -3.02 -2.48
CA LYS A 41 -17.11 -4.23 -3.32
C LYS A 41 -15.85 -4.23 -4.19
N SER A 42 -15.18 -3.08 -4.31
CA SER A 42 -13.98 -2.92 -5.13
C SER A 42 -12.70 -3.40 -4.45
N LEU A 43 -12.78 -3.82 -3.19
CA LEU A 43 -11.66 -4.30 -2.42
C LEU A 43 -12.09 -5.42 -1.47
N ASP A 44 -11.11 -6.13 -0.92
CA ASP A 44 -11.29 -7.03 0.21
C ASP A 44 -10.39 -6.57 1.36
N LEU A 45 -10.96 -6.42 2.56
CA LEU A 45 -10.22 -6.02 3.75
C LEU A 45 -9.64 -7.26 4.42
N LEU A 46 -8.35 -7.51 4.18
CA LEU A 46 -7.66 -8.70 4.68
C LEU A 46 -7.35 -8.61 6.17
N TRP A 47 -6.94 -7.43 6.64
CA TRP A 47 -6.61 -7.19 8.04
C TRP A 47 -6.73 -5.72 8.43
N THR A 48 -7.06 -5.47 9.70
CA THR A 48 -6.93 -4.16 10.33
C THR A 48 -6.80 -4.32 11.85
N ASP A 49 -5.95 -3.50 12.46
CA ASP A 49 -5.81 -3.35 13.91
C ASP A 49 -5.18 -1.98 14.24
N PHE A 50 -4.95 -1.68 15.51
CA PHE A 50 -4.16 -0.51 15.91
C PHE A 50 -2.75 -0.58 15.34
N SER A 51 -2.24 0.55 14.84
CA SER A 51 -0.87 0.65 14.33
C SER A 51 0.16 0.59 15.45
N SER A 52 -0.17 1.10 16.64
CA SER A 52 0.73 1.11 17.80
C SER A 52 0.44 -0.01 18.79
N ASN A 53 1.44 -0.35 19.59
CA ASN A 53 1.31 -1.34 20.66
C ASN A 53 0.37 -0.82 21.77
N SER A 54 -0.64 -1.61 22.15
CA SER A 54 -1.74 -1.22 23.06
C SER A 54 -1.29 -0.68 24.42
N TRP A 55 -0.05 -0.98 24.84
CA TRP A 55 0.52 -0.48 26.09
C TRP A 55 0.83 1.02 26.06
N TRP A 56 1.29 1.55 24.92
CA TRP A 56 1.53 2.99 24.76
C TRP A 56 0.23 3.79 24.77
N THR A 57 -0.83 3.21 24.21
CA THR A 57 -2.20 3.75 24.25
C THR A 57 -2.68 3.99 25.67
N PHE A 58 -2.42 3.01 26.56
CA PHE A 58 -2.80 3.07 27.96
C PHE A 58 -2.02 4.15 28.72
N LEU A 59 -0.73 4.32 28.42
CA LEU A 59 0.12 5.29 29.10
C LEU A 59 -0.07 6.74 28.63
N LEU A 60 -0.30 6.95 27.34
CA LEU A 60 -0.32 8.29 26.73
C LEU A 60 -1.74 8.85 26.57
N SER A 61 -2.78 8.10 26.91
CA SER A 61 -4.20 8.53 26.78
C SER A 61 -4.58 9.05 25.39
N PHE A 62 -3.88 8.59 24.34
CA PHE A 62 -4.17 8.89 22.94
C PHE A 62 -4.85 7.68 22.29
N VAL A 63 -5.79 7.90 21.37
CA VAL A 63 -6.41 6.81 20.58
C VAL A 63 -5.54 6.59 19.35
N PRO A 64 -4.87 5.43 19.18
CA PRO A 64 -3.98 5.20 18.06
C PRO A 64 -4.81 5.10 16.78
N GLY A 65 -4.24 5.59 15.68
CA GLY A 65 -4.73 5.24 14.36
C GLY A 65 -4.71 3.72 14.16
N GLN A 66 -5.52 3.27 13.21
CA GLN A 66 -5.51 1.90 12.72
C GLN A 66 -4.59 1.80 11.50
N SER A 67 -4.01 0.63 11.35
CA SER A 67 -3.40 0.15 10.12
C SER A 67 -4.30 -0.91 9.49
N GLY A 68 -4.08 -1.20 8.22
CA GLY A 68 -4.84 -2.22 7.54
C GLY A 68 -4.26 -2.60 6.20
N LEU A 69 -4.48 -3.86 5.82
CA LEU A 69 -4.09 -4.41 4.53
C LEU A 69 -5.35 -4.73 3.74
N VAL A 70 -5.47 -4.16 2.56
CA VAL A 70 -6.57 -4.43 1.63
C VAL A 70 -6.02 -5.03 0.34
N GLN A 71 -6.81 -5.91 -0.25
CA GLN A 71 -6.61 -6.38 -1.61
C GLN A 71 -7.54 -5.62 -2.54
N VAL A 72 -7.02 -5.13 -3.66
CA VAL A 72 -7.80 -4.39 -4.65
C VAL A 72 -8.40 -5.36 -5.65
N ILE A 73 -9.73 -5.45 -5.65
CA ILE A 73 -10.50 -6.32 -6.54
C ILE A 73 -10.77 -5.59 -7.85
N ASP A 74 -11.21 -4.34 -7.76
CA ASP A 74 -11.42 -3.46 -8.92
C ASP A 74 -10.23 -2.49 -9.05
N ARG A 75 -9.27 -2.89 -9.90
CA ARG A 75 -8.03 -2.14 -10.14
C ARG A 75 -8.26 -0.81 -10.84
N HIS A 76 -9.44 -0.57 -11.43
CA HIS A 76 -9.78 0.74 -11.98
C HIS A 76 -9.94 1.82 -10.91
N ARG A 77 -10.21 1.43 -9.66
CA ARG A 77 -10.37 2.36 -8.53
C ARG A 77 -9.08 2.58 -7.74
N ILE A 78 -7.94 2.08 -8.21
CA ILE A 78 -6.70 2.08 -7.42
C ILE A 78 -6.26 3.48 -6.98
N ASP A 79 -6.47 4.47 -7.83
CA ASP A 79 -6.17 5.88 -7.57
C ASP A 79 -6.94 6.38 -6.34
N SER A 80 -8.27 6.31 -6.39
CA SER A 80 -9.16 6.73 -5.31
C SER A 80 -8.89 5.95 -4.03
N LEU A 81 -8.76 4.62 -4.12
CA LEU A 81 -8.53 3.77 -2.95
C LEU A 81 -7.18 4.06 -2.29
N PHE A 82 -6.12 4.23 -3.09
CA PHE A 82 -4.79 4.50 -2.56
C PHE A 82 -4.71 5.89 -1.93
N LEU A 83 -5.31 6.90 -2.56
CA LEU A 83 -5.38 8.25 -1.99
C LEU A 83 -6.24 8.29 -0.72
N ASP A 84 -7.39 7.63 -0.71
CA ASP A 84 -8.28 7.60 0.46
C ASP A 84 -7.59 6.94 1.66
N ILE A 85 -6.92 5.81 1.44
CA ILE A 85 -6.16 5.11 2.49
C ILE A 85 -4.95 5.95 2.90
N GLY A 86 -4.19 6.49 1.95
CA GLY A 86 -2.99 7.28 2.21
C GLY A 86 -3.26 8.62 2.87
N SER A 87 -4.42 9.25 2.66
CA SER A 87 -4.72 10.63 3.07
C SER A 87 -4.52 10.98 4.55
N GLN A 88 -4.41 9.96 5.42
CA GLN A 88 -4.27 10.13 6.86
C GLN A 88 -2.92 9.68 7.42
N SER A 89 -2.03 9.05 6.61
CA SER A 89 -0.64 8.79 6.98
C SER A 89 0.22 8.17 5.85
N THR A 90 1.05 7.18 6.15
CA THR A 90 1.83 6.42 5.17
C THR A 90 0.99 5.30 4.57
N ALA A 91 1.09 5.11 3.26
CA ALA A 91 0.49 3.97 2.55
C ALA A 91 1.47 3.28 1.61
N GLY A 92 1.40 1.96 1.56
CA GLY A 92 2.09 1.11 0.59
C GLY A 92 1.14 0.61 -0.50
N LEU A 93 1.54 0.67 -1.76
CA LEU A 93 0.90 0.04 -2.91
C LEU A 93 1.81 -1.07 -3.42
N TYR A 94 1.32 -2.30 -3.40
CA TYR A 94 2.11 -3.48 -3.76
C TYR A 94 1.47 -4.21 -4.92
N PHE A 95 2.26 -4.54 -5.94
CA PHE A 95 1.92 -5.47 -7.00
C PHE A 95 2.83 -6.68 -6.87
N VAL A 96 2.27 -7.80 -6.43
CA VAL A 96 3.04 -8.95 -5.96
C VAL A 96 2.50 -10.26 -6.52
N PRO A 97 3.33 -11.30 -6.70
CA PRO A 97 2.84 -12.61 -7.11
C PRO A 97 1.79 -13.17 -6.14
N ASN A 98 0.74 -13.79 -6.67
CA ASN A 98 -0.40 -14.26 -5.86
C ASN A 98 0.02 -15.14 -4.68
N HIS A 99 1.00 -16.03 -4.89
CA HIS A 99 1.46 -16.99 -3.88
C HIS A 99 2.12 -16.33 -2.68
N LYS A 100 2.58 -15.07 -2.80
CA LYS A 100 3.19 -14.29 -1.71
C LYS A 100 2.19 -13.55 -0.83
N THR A 101 0.93 -13.39 -1.27
CA THR A 101 -0.11 -12.63 -0.55
C THR A 101 -0.26 -13.08 0.90
N ASN A 102 -0.28 -14.39 1.16
CA ASN A 102 -0.45 -14.94 2.51
C ASN A 102 0.79 -14.73 3.40
N GLU A 103 1.99 -14.74 2.84
CA GLU A 103 3.22 -14.45 3.58
C GLU A 103 3.25 -12.97 3.98
N ILE A 104 2.90 -12.09 3.04
CA ILE A 104 2.76 -10.64 3.28
C ILE A 104 1.72 -10.35 4.37
N LEU A 105 0.54 -10.96 4.28
CA LEU A 105 -0.50 -10.80 5.29
C LEU A 105 0.00 -11.22 6.68
N LYS A 106 0.70 -12.35 6.79
CA LYS A 106 1.26 -12.81 8.07
C LYS A 106 2.25 -11.81 8.64
N ASP A 107 3.13 -11.27 7.81
CA ASP A 107 4.13 -10.30 8.24
C ASP A 107 3.49 -8.98 8.68
N VAL A 108 2.52 -8.47 7.92
CA VAL A 108 1.75 -7.26 8.30
C VAL A 108 0.99 -7.48 9.61
N VAL A 109 0.41 -8.65 9.84
CA VAL A 109 -0.27 -8.95 11.12
C VAL A 109 0.70 -8.94 12.30
N GLN A 110 1.93 -9.43 12.11
CA GLN A 110 2.94 -9.57 13.16
C GLN A 110 3.69 -8.26 13.43
N ASN A 111 4.09 -7.58 12.36
CA ASN A 111 5.02 -6.44 12.39
C ASN A 111 4.33 -5.10 12.09
N ARG A 112 3.06 -5.11 11.67
CA ARG A 112 2.22 -3.91 11.44
C ARG A 112 2.88 -2.92 10.47
N ASP A 113 3.15 -1.69 10.92
CA ASP A 113 3.79 -0.62 10.18
C ASP A 113 5.28 -0.89 9.85
N GLN A 114 5.88 -1.90 10.51
CA GLN A 114 7.27 -2.31 10.31
C GLN A 114 7.41 -3.55 9.42
N ALA A 115 6.35 -3.93 8.71
CA ALA A 115 6.37 -5.10 7.82
C ALA A 115 7.44 -4.97 6.73
N ASP A 116 8.29 -6.00 6.59
CA ASP A 116 9.39 -6.03 5.62
C ASP A 116 8.98 -6.84 4.39
N ILE A 117 8.15 -6.20 3.57
CA ILE A 117 7.59 -6.81 2.37
C ILE A 117 8.68 -7.14 1.34
N ALA A 118 9.75 -6.33 1.27
CA ALA A 118 10.85 -6.55 0.34
C ALA A 118 11.57 -7.87 0.64
N SER A 119 11.85 -8.17 1.91
CA SER A 119 12.48 -9.43 2.31
C SER A 119 11.64 -10.66 1.93
N ILE A 120 10.31 -10.59 2.04
CA ILE A 120 9.39 -11.68 1.66
C ILE A 120 9.46 -11.99 0.16
N LEU A 121 9.75 -10.97 -0.65
CA LEU A 121 9.86 -11.05 -2.10
C LEU A 121 11.28 -11.43 -2.58
N THR A 122 12.19 -11.79 -1.67
CA THR A 122 13.51 -12.31 -2.04
C THR A 122 13.36 -13.52 -2.99
N GLY A 123 13.96 -13.41 -4.18
CA GLY A 123 13.89 -14.43 -5.24
C GLY A 123 12.73 -14.26 -6.23
N GLU A 124 11.78 -13.36 -5.95
CA GLU A 124 10.79 -12.91 -6.92
C GLU A 124 11.37 -11.77 -7.77
N ASN A 125 11.00 -11.71 -9.04
CA ASN A 125 11.52 -10.70 -9.96
C ASN A 125 10.42 -9.90 -10.70
N ASP A 126 9.15 -10.29 -10.57
CA ASP A 126 8.01 -9.60 -11.22
C ASP A 126 7.12 -9.01 -10.13
N TYR A 127 7.54 -7.87 -9.57
CA TYR A 127 6.83 -7.17 -8.51
C TYR A 127 7.20 -5.68 -8.47
N PHE A 128 6.37 -4.87 -7.84
CA PHE A 128 6.78 -3.56 -7.35
C PHE A 128 6.16 -3.24 -5.98
N LEU A 129 6.87 -2.41 -5.22
CA LEU A 129 6.46 -1.83 -3.95
C LEU A 129 6.63 -0.32 -4.05
N LEU A 130 5.54 0.42 -3.84
CA LEU A 130 5.54 1.86 -3.72
C LEU A 130 5.07 2.23 -2.32
N THR A 131 5.91 2.90 -1.54
CA THR A 131 5.51 3.43 -0.22
C THR A 131 5.54 4.94 -0.27
N VAL A 132 4.49 5.59 0.22
CA VAL A 132 4.34 7.05 0.22
C VAL A 132 3.92 7.50 1.60
N ASN A 133 4.64 8.47 2.17
CA ASN A 133 4.24 9.16 3.39
C ASN A 133 3.47 10.44 3.01
N PHE A 134 2.18 10.50 3.36
CA PHE A 134 1.31 11.64 3.07
C PHE A 134 1.32 12.71 4.18
N ASP A 135 1.92 12.45 5.35
CA ASP A 135 1.93 13.36 6.50
C ASP A 135 3.11 14.37 6.49
N THR A 136 4.19 14.07 5.76
CA THR A 136 5.43 14.88 5.81
C THR A 136 5.56 15.83 4.62
N GLU A 137 5.39 17.13 4.87
CA GLU A 137 5.81 18.19 3.96
C GLU A 137 7.31 18.50 4.16
N TYR A 138 8.18 18.09 3.23
CA TYR A 138 9.45 18.79 2.99
C TYR A 138 9.61 19.01 1.49
N GLU A 139 10.00 20.24 1.14
CA GLU A 139 9.99 20.78 -0.22
C GLU A 139 11.35 20.51 -0.90
N VAL A 140 11.34 19.70 -1.96
CA VAL A 140 12.42 19.66 -2.95
C VAL A 140 11.77 19.82 -4.32
N ASN A 141 11.98 20.97 -4.95
CA ASN A 141 11.52 21.27 -6.31
C ASN A 141 10.00 21.14 -6.55
N SER A 142 9.16 21.59 -5.61
CA SER A 142 7.71 21.79 -5.78
C SER A 142 6.79 20.56 -5.76
N ASP A 143 7.29 19.34 -5.52
CA ASP A 143 6.46 18.14 -5.30
C ASP A 143 6.66 17.57 -3.88
N LYS A 144 5.59 17.52 -3.09
CA LYS A 144 5.60 17.25 -1.62
C LYS A 144 5.29 15.78 -1.26
N PHE A 145 6.17 14.79 -1.45
CA PHE A 145 5.94 13.42 -0.93
C PHE A 145 7.24 12.63 -0.68
N TYR A 146 7.48 12.10 0.53
CA TYR A 146 8.50 11.05 0.73
C TYR A 146 7.98 9.75 0.13
N ARG A 147 8.65 9.27 -0.92
CA ARG A 147 8.34 8.02 -1.60
C ARG A 147 9.53 7.09 -1.57
N GLN A 148 9.25 5.80 -1.43
CA GLN A 148 10.21 4.73 -1.64
C GLN A 148 9.66 3.79 -2.70
N PHE A 149 10.53 3.42 -3.64
CA PHE A 149 10.18 2.53 -4.74
C PHE A 149 11.16 1.36 -4.80
N ILE A 150 10.63 0.14 -4.91
CA ILE A 150 11.39 -1.10 -5.04
C ILE A 150 10.68 -1.96 -6.09
N TYR A 151 11.43 -2.58 -6.98
CA TYR A 151 10.85 -3.46 -7.99
C TYR A 151 11.83 -4.58 -8.37
N GLY A 152 11.29 -5.68 -8.87
CA GLY A 152 12.08 -6.80 -9.35
C GLY A 152 12.61 -6.59 -10.78
N ASP A 153 13.70 -7.28 -11.11
CA ASP A 153 14.41 -7.11 -12.38
C ASP A 153 13.58 -7.47 -13.63
N ASN A 154 12.59 -8.34 -13.48
CA ASN A 154 11.72 -8.83 -14.55
C ASN A 154 10.33 -8.18 -14.53
N LEU A 155 10.13 -7.10 -13.79
CA LEU A 155 8.88 -6.34 -13.84
C LEU A 155 8.58 -5.95 -15.27
N ASN A 156 7.31 -6.13 -15.68
CA ASN A 156 6.86 -5.74 -17.01
C ASN A 156 7.29 -4.31 -17.36
N SER A 157 7.83 -4.13 -18.58
CA SER A 157 8.40 -2.84 -18.99
C SER A 157 7.39 -1.70 -18.98
N GLU A 158 6.12 -1.93 -19.35
CA GLU A 158 5.11 -0.86 -19.33
C GLU A 158 4.86 -0.34 -17.91
N ILE A 159 4.76 -1.26 -16.95
CA ILE A 159 4.59 -0.92 -15.54
C ILE A 159 5.85 -0.21 -15.04
N ARG A 160 7.04 -0.74 -15.35
CA ARG A 160 8.32 -0.15 -14.96
C ARG A 160 8.49 1.26 -15.52
N ASP A 161 8.14 1.49 -16.78
CA ASP A 161 8.28 2.79 -17.44
C ASP A 161 7.36 3.83 -16.78
N VAL A 162 6.12 3.47 -16.42
CA VAL A 162 5.21 4.34 -15.64
C VAL A 162 5.80 4.71 -14.28
N LEU A 163 6.50 3.76 -13.64
CA LEU A 163 7.10 3.98 -12.33
C LEU A 163 8.36 4.86 -12.41
N LEU A 164 9.18 4.67 -13.44
CA LEU A 164 10.39 5.48 -13.70
C LEU A 164 10.08 6.89 -14.21
N GLU A 165 9.03 7.08 -15.02
CA GLU A 165 8.60 8.40 -15.50
C GLU A 165 8.06 9.30 -14.38
N ALA A 166 7.74 8.71 -13.24
CA ALA A 166 7.23 9.41 -12.08
C ALA A 166 8.31 9.63 -11.01
N ASP A 167 9.52 9.10 -11.20
CA ASP A 167 10.68 9.36 -10.35
C ASP A 167 11.39 10.67 -10.75
#